data_AF-R7V1F8-F1
#
_entry.id   AF-R7V1F8-F1
#
_cell.length_a   1.000
_cell.length_b   1.000
_cell.length_c   1.000
_cell.angle_alpha   90.00
_cell.angle_beta   90.00
_cell.angle_gamma   90.00
#
_symmetry.space_group_name_H-M   'P 1'
#
loop_
_entity.id
_entity.type
_entity.pdbx_description
1 polymer ?
#
loop_
_entity_poly.entity_id
_entity_poly.type
_entity_poly.pdbx_seq_one_letter_code
_entity_poly.pdbx_strand_id
1 'polypeptide(L)'
;MLHSITTISVLLSLFPVGILSVTTLMVPLNPRTTASPCACPSLFVTAPASLRDVVGMYALHSCRYAEHDVYVNADMSTYLFYNETSTKWVFAPELGASASSSIESVSTGDTPSGISWQVFDNSAWTAVDTVSVECACNQHVCMEVMVNSTVLGHTFKGTFNMSETRDERPVFWNAEEQLYLYFHSAGDCHFWAISDSLTSSQWVMYSYDISPRPTNVKAAWNVRTSSGWVEDEDLKVVCVDK
;
A
#
# COMPACT_ATOMS: atom_id res chain seq x y z
N MET A 1 -28.64 -28.18 -15.28
CA MET A 1 -28.98 -26.84 -14.77
C MET A 1 -29.92 -26.19 -15.78
N LEU A 2 -31.17 -25.96 -15.37
CA LEU A 2 -32.21 -25.35 -16.21
C LEU A 2 -31.86 -23.88 -16.49
N HIS A 3 -31.84 -23.49 -17.77
CA HIS A 3 -31.88 -22.10 -18.17
C HIS A 3 -33.35 -21.67 -18.27
N SER A 4 -33.73 -20.64 -17.51
CA SER A 4 -35.07 -20.06 -17.56
C SER A 4 -35.13 -19.04 -18.70
N ILE A 5 -35.97 -19.29 -19.70
CA ILE A 5 -36.23 -18.35 -20.81
C ILE A 5 -37.58 -17.70 -20.54
N THR A 6 -37.57 -16.41 -20.19
CA THR A 6 -38.79 -15.62 -20.01
C THR A 6 -39.31 -15.19 -21.38
N THR A 7 -40.49 -15.68 -21.76
CA THR A 7 -41.14 -15.34 -23.03
C THR A 7 -42.04 -14.11 -22.81
N ILE A 8 -41.74 -12.99 -23.48
CA ILE A 8 -42.61 -11.79 -23.48
C ILE A 8 -43.53 -11.89 -24.70
N SER A 9 -44.83 -12.06 -24.45
CA SER A 9 -45.85 -11.99 -25.49
C SER A 9 -46.30 -10.54 -25.67
N VAL A 10 -46.08 -9.98 -26.87
CA VAL A 10 -46.58 -8.65 -27.24
C VAL A 10 -47.85 -8.83 -28.08
N LEU A 11 -48.99 -8.35 -27.54
CA LEU A 11 -50.25 -8.23 -28.28
C LEU A 11 -50.11 -7.10 -29.32
N LEU A 12 -50.17 -7.44 -30.61
CA LEU A 12 -50.37 -6.46 -31.68
C LEU A 12 -51.84 -6.04 -31.71
N SER A 13 -52.12 -4.79 -31.34
CA SER A 13 -53.38 -4.13 -31.67
C SER A 13 -53.18 -3.23 -32.89
N LEU A 14 -54.07 -3.37 -33.86
CA LEU A 14 -54.11 -2.62 -35.11
C LEU A 14 -54.68 -1.22 -34.85
N PHE A 15 -53.85 -0.18 -34.99
CA PHE A 15 -54.28 1.22 -35.06
C PHE A 15 -53.47 1.98 -36.12
N PRO A 16 -54.07 3.04 -36.72
CA PRO A 16 -53.62 3.61 -37.98
C PRO A 16 -52.34 4.42 -37.85
N VAL A 17 -51.59 4.44 -38.95
CA VAL A 17 -50.30 5.07 -39.19
C VAL A 17 -50.32 6.56 -38.77
N GLY A 18 -49.91 6.82 -37.54
CA GLY A 18 -49.47 8.14 -37.08
C GLY A 18 -47.95 8.17 -37.13
N ILE A 19 -47.38 9.09 -37.92
CA ILE A 19 -45.94 9.30 -38.02
C ILE A 19 -45.43 9.77 -36.64
N LEU A 20 -44.82 8.87 -35.88
CA LEU A 20 -44.12 9.20 -34.65
C LEU A 20 -42.76 9.81 -35.03
N SER A 21 -42.66 11.14 -34.98
CA SER A 21 -41.37 11.81 -35.07
C SER A 21 -40.66 11.64 -33.72
N VAL A 22 -39.74 10.67 -33.64
CA VAL A 22 -38.88 10.46 -32.48
C VAL A 22 -37.80 11.54 -32.48
N THR A 23 -37.99 12.60 -31.69
CA THR A 23 -36.92 13.55 -31.40
C THR A 23 -35.99 12.90 -30.39
N THR A 24 -34.88 12.33 -30.87
CA THR A 24 -33.80 11.85 -30.00
C THR A 24 -33.17 13.05 -29.33
N LEU A 25 -33.56 13.32 -28.08
CA LEU A 25 -32.88 14.28 -27.23
C LEU A 25 -31.48 13.71 -26.94
N MET A 26 -30.48 14.16 -27.70
CA MET A 26 -29.09 13.93 -27.35
C MET A 26 -28.79 14.73 -26.09
N VAL A 27 -29.01 14.12 -24.94
CA VAL A 27 -28.42 14.58 -23.68
C VAL A 27 -26.91 14.40 -23.87
N PRO A 28 -26.10 15.48 -23.83
CA PRO A 28 -24.65 15.31 -23.79
C PRO A 28 -24.33 14.50 -22.54
N LEU A 29 -23.96 13.23 -22.73
CA LEU A 29 -23.26 12.44 -21.73
C LEU A 29 -21.97 13.21 -21.46
N ASN A 30 -21.98 14.02 -20.41
CA ASN A 30 -20.77 14.55 -19.82
C ASN A 30 -20.04 13.31 -19.28
N PRO A 31 -18.94 12.84 -19.88
CA PRO A 31 -18.17 11.75 -19.31
C PRO A 31 -17.41 12.36 -18.14
N ARG A 32 -18.12 12.59 -17.03
CA ARG A 32 -17.48 12.62 -15.73
C ARG A 32 -17.07 11.18 -15.52
N THR A 33 -15.88 10.85 -16.00
CA THR A 33 -15.09 9.73 -15.54
C THR A 33 -14.93 9.95 -14.05
N THR A 34 -15.90 9.49 -13.27
CA THR A 34 -15.68 9.15 -11.88
C THR A 34 -14.64 8.05 -11.98
N ALA A 35 -13.37 8.42 -11.84
CA ALA A 35 -12.30 7.46 -11.64
C ALA A 35 -12.84 6.47 -10.62
N SER A 36 -13.00 5.21 -11.04
CA SER A 36 -13.40 4.15 -10.13
C SER A 36 -12.50 4.30 -8.90
N PRO A 37 -13.05 4.29 -7.66
CA PRO A 37 -12.19 4.14 -6.49
C PRO A 37 -11.31 2.95 -6.81
N CYS A 38 -10.01 3.21 -6.81
CA CYS A 38 -9.01 2.26 -7.27
C CYS A 38 -9.29 0.92 -6.56
N ALA A 39 -9.63 -0.13 -7.32
CA ALA A 39 -9.52 -1.48 -6.78
C ALA A 39 -8.10 -1.56 -6.23
N CYS A 40 -7.94 -2.00 -4.99
CA CYS A 40 -6.66 -1.90 -4.32
C CYS A 40 -5.87 -3.19 -4.55
N PRO A 41 -5.07 -3.34 -5.63
CA PRO A 41 -4.37 -4.60 -5.88
C PRO A 41 -3.27 -4.88 -4.86
N SER A 42 -2.81 -3.83 -4.16
CA SER A 42 -1.69 -3.90 -3.23
C SER A 42 -1.99 -3.03 -2.01
N LEU A 43 -1.74 -3.56 -0.82
CA LEU A 43 -1.78 -2.85 0.44
C LEU A 43 -0.37 -2.67 0.99
N PHE A 44 -0.18 -1.58 1.71
CA PHE A 44 1.00 -1.32 2.50
C PHE A 44 0.63 -1.39 3.96
N VAL A 45 1.37 -2.21 4.71
CA VAL A 45 1.18 -2.37 6.14
C VAL A 45 2.41 -1.84 6.86
N THR A 46 2.25 -0.80 7.66
CA THR A 46 3.31 -0.33 8.58
C THR A 46 2.93 -0.69 10.02
N ALA A 47 3.93 -0.94 10.85
CA ALA A 47 3.77 -1.22 12.27
C ALA A 47 5.11 -0.96 13.00
N PRO A 48 5.15 -0.91 14.34
CA PRO A 48 6.39 -0.88 15.10
C PRO A 48 7.27 -2.11 14.84
N ALA A 49 8.57 -1.99 15.13
CA ALA A 49 9.54 -3.06 14.96
C ALA A 49 9.20 -4.37 15.72
N SER A 50 8.43 -4.28 16.81
CA SER A 50 7.94 -5.46 17.56
C SER A 50 6.93 -6.30 16.78
N LEU A 51 6.32 -5.75 15.72
CA LEU A 51 5.32 -6.40 14.86
C LEU A 51 5.84 -6.60 13.44
N ARG A 52 7.16 -6.73 13.27
CA ARG A 52 7.82 -6.85 11.95
C ARG A 52 7.25 -7.96 11.06
N ASP A 53 6.62 -9.00 11.62
CA ASP A 53 6.11 -10.14 10.86
C ASP A 53 4.88 -9.75 10.02
N VAL A 54 4.12 -8.72 10.40
CA VAL A 54 2.98 -8.23 9.61
C VAL A 54 3.32 -7.06 8.71
N VAL A 55 4.49 -6.48 8.90
CA VAL A 55 4.99 -5.32 8.18
C VAL A 55 5.36 -5.81 6.78
N GLY A 56 4.56 -5.44 5.78
CA GLY A 56 4.83 -5.83 4.40
C GLY A 56 4.12 -5.00 3.33
N MET A 57 4.50 -5.30 2.09
CA MET A 57 3.55 -5.17 0.98
C MET A 57 2.69 -6.41 0.96
N TYR A 58 1.38 -6.22 0.83
CA TYR A 58 0.47 -7.33 0.60
C TYR A 58 -0.15 -7.19 -0.77
N ALA A 59 -0.03 -8.24 -1.58
CA ALA A 59 -0.69 -8.30 -2.88
C ALA A 59 -2.07 -8.95 -2.72
N LEU A 60 -3.02 -8.52 -3.55
CA LEU A 60 -4.32 -9.14 -3.67
C LEU A 60 -4.14 -10.60 -4.09
N HIS A 61 -4.61 -11.50 -3.24
CA HIS A 61 -4.60 -12.92 -3.47
C HIS A 61 -5.75 -13.31 -4.40
N SER A 62 -5.54 -14.35 -5.22
CA SER A 62 -6.54 -14.77 -6.21
C SER A 62 -7.83 -15.35 -5.61
N CYS A 63 -7.77 -15.84 -4.36
CA CYS A 63 -8.91 -16.37 -3.63
C CYS A 63 -9.58 -15.29 -2.79
N ARG A 64 -10.91 -15.32 -2.73
CA ARG A 64 -11.69 -14.61 -1.73
C ARG A 64 -11.93 -15.51 -0.52
N TYR A 65 -12.04 -14.91 0.65
CA TYR A 65 -12.44 -15.58 1.89
C TYR A 65 -13.59 -14.77 2.48
N ALA A 66 -14.67 -15.43 2.88
CA ALA A 66 -15.83 -14.75 3.47
C ALA A 66 -16.48 -13.68 2.56
N GLU A 67 -16.46 -13.87 1.23
CA GLU A 67 -16.81 -12.84 0.25
C GLU A 67 -15.99 -11.54 0.34
N HIS A 68 -14.82 -11.56 0.96
CA HIS A 68 -13.89 -10.43 1.00
C HIS A 68 -12.60 -10.77 0.27
N ASP A 69 -11.92 -9.73 -0.18
CA ASP A 69 -10.59 -9.85 -0.76
C ASP A 69 -9.60 -10.32 0.32
N VAL A 70 -8.69 -11.19 -0.09
CA VAL A 70 -7.58 -11.66 0.74
C VAL A 70 -6.32 -11.01 0.23
N TYR A 71 -5.47 -10.57 1.14
CA TYR A 71 -4.17 -10.02 0.81
C TYR A 71 -3.10 -10.91 1.42
N VAL A 72 -2.00 -11.12 0.69
CA VAL A 72 -0.88 -11.95 1.14
C VAL A 72 0.41 -11.16 1.09
N ASN A 73 1.22 -11.25 2.15
CA ASN A 73 2.52 -10.61 2.21
C ASN A 73 3.43 -11.12 1.08
N ALA A 74 4.37 -10.30 0.60
CA ALA A 74 5.31 -10.63 -0.46
C ALA A 74 6.13 -11.91 -0.20
N ASP A 75 6.43 -12.21 1.07
CA ASP A 75 7.11 -13.44 1.49
C ASP A 75 6.18 -14.67 1.63
N MET A 76 4.88 -14.49 1.39
CA MET A 76 3.81 -15.48 1.55
C MET A 76 3.65 -16.04 2.97
N SER A 77 4.23 -15.40 3.99
CA SER A 77 4.20 -15.88 5.37
C SER A 77 2.93 -15.48 6.12
N THR A 78 2.32 -14.36 5.72
CA THR A 78 1.20 -13.74 6.44
C THR A 78 0.10 -13.32 5.48
N TYR A 79 -1.14 -13.65 5.84
CA TYR A 79 -2.36 -13.22 5.19
C TYR A 79 -3.04 -12.12 5.99
N LEU A 80 -3.66 -11.19 5.28
CA LEU A 80 -4.59 -10.21 5.78
C LEU A 80 -5.97 -10.48 5.16
N PHE A 81 -6.93 -10.89 5.99
CA PHE A 81 -8.26 -11.29 5.52
C PHE A 81 -9.36 -10.96 6.55
N TYR A 82 -10.61 -10.98 6.11
CA TYR A 82 -11.77 -10.77 6.96
C TYR A 82 -12.18 -12.07 7.66
N ASN A 83 -12.11 -12.11 8.99
CA ASN A 83 -12.56 -13.24 9.80
C ASN A 83 -14.05 -13.08 10.16
N GLU A 84 -14.90 -13.95 9.60
CA GLU A 84 -16.36 -13.92 9.86
C GLU A 84 -16.74 -14.15 11.31
N THR A 85 -15.92 -14.89 12.07
CA THR A 85 -16.26 -15.25 13.45
C THR A 85 -16.09 -14.04 14.38
N SER A 86 -15.01 -13.29 14.22
CA SER A 86 -14.78 -12.05 14.97
C SER A 86 -15.36 -10.81 14.29
N THR A 87 -15.79 -10.92 13.03
CA THR A 87 -16.20 -9.80 12.16
C THR A 87 -15.11 -8.73 12.02
N LYS A 88 -13.83 -9.13 12.03
CA LYS A 88 -12.67 -8.23 11.96
C LYS A 88 -11.75 -8.60 10.81
N TRP A 89 -11.00 -7.62 10.32
CA TRP A 89 -9.78 -7.88 9.57
C TRP A 89 -8.68 -8.37 10.51
N VAL A 90 -7.97 -9.42 10.11
CA VAL A 90 -6.93 -10.06 10.94
C VAL A 90 -5.69 -10.34 10.12
N PHE A 91 -4.54 -10.31 10.79
CA PHE A 91 -3.29 -10.88 10.26
C PHE A 91 -3.11 -12.30 10.80
N ALA A 92 -2.86 -13.28 9.93
CA ALA A 92 -2.57 -14.65 10.35
C ALA A 92 -1.73 -15.40 9.30
N PRO A 93 -0.98 -16.45 9.70
CA PRO A 93 -0.17 -17.24 8.76
C PRO A 93 -0.98 -18.11 7.81
N GLU A 94 -2.26 -18.33 8.09
CA GLU A 94 -3.16 -19.14 7.27
C GLU A 94 -4.60 -18.61 7.31
N LEU A 95 -5.35 -18.88 6.24
CA LEU A 95 -6.77 -18.54 6.14
C LEU A 95 -7.61 -19.40 7.10
N GLY A 96 -8.53 -18.77 7.83
CA GLY A 96 -9.43 -19.47 8.75
C GLY A 96 -8.83 -19.83 10.10
N ALA A 97 -7.61 -19.38 10.41
CA ALA A 97 -7.03 -19.49 11.74
C ALA A 97 -7.95 -18.82 12.78
N SER A 98 -8.55 -19.63 13.66
CA SER A 98 -9.56 -19.19 14.61
C SER A 98 -9.00 -18.58 15.91
N ALA A 99 -7.68 -18.64 16.15
CA ALA A 99 -7.14 -18.50 17.51
C ALA A 99 -5.79 -17.77 17.68
N SER A 100 -5.14 -17.26 16.63
CA SER A 100 -3.74 -16.81 16.76
C SER A 100 -3.43 -15.44 16.17
N SER A 101 -4.43 -14.69 15.72
CA SER A 101 -4.14 -13.33 15.30
C SER A 101 -3.80 -12.49 16.52
N SER A 102 -2.56 -12.03 16.62
CA SER A 102 -2.13 -11.06 17.63
C SER A 102 -2.50 -9.62 17.25
N ILE A 103 -3.05 -9.41 16.05
CA ILE A 103 -3.37 -8.08 15.51
C ILE A 103 -4.67 -8.13 14.70
N GLU A 104 -5.67 -7.35 15.12
CA GLU A 104 -6.95 -7.26 14.40
C GLU A 104 -7.45 -5.82 14.30
N SER A 105 -8.40 -5.58 13.40
CA SER A 105 -9.05 -4.29 13.28
C SER A 105 -10.00 -4.01 14.46
N VAL A 106 -10.10 -2.75 14.88
CA VAL A 106 -11.05 -2.30 15.91
C VAL A 106 -12.48 -2.23 15.35
N SER A 107 -12.65 -1.96 14.06
CA SER A 107 -13.96 -1.80 13.39
C SER A 107 -14.16 -2.77 12.24
N THR A 108 -15.42 -3.01 11.89
CA THR A 108 -15.80 -3.67 10.64
C THR A 108 -15.62 -2.70 9.46
N GLY A 109 -15.34 -3.23 8.28
CA GLY A 109 -15.29 -2.47 7.03
C GLY A 109 -15.09 -3.40 5.84
N ASP A 110 -15.52 -2.98 4.66
CA ASP A 110 -15.41 -3.79 3.44
C ASP A 110 -13.96 -3.92 2.94
N THR A 111 -13.09 -3.01 3.39
CA THR A 111 -11.65 -3.00 3.06
C THR A 111 -10.82 -2.84 4.33
N PRO A 112 -9.61 -3.42 4.40
CA PRO A 112 -8.74 -3.25 5.55
C PRO A 112 -8.06 -1.86 5.59
N SER A 113 -8.20 -1.04 4.55
CA SER A 113 -7.56 0.28 4.50
C SER A 113 -8.36 1.35 5.25
N GLY A 114 -7.66 2.23 5.96
CA GLY A 114 -8.27 3.38 6.66
C GLY A 114 -9.05 3.02 7.93
N ILE A 115 -8.85 1.83 8.48
CA ILE A 115 -9.42 1.38 9.75
C ILE A 115 -8.37 1.37 10.87
N SER A 116 -8.82 1.45 12.12
CA SER A 116 -7.96 1.36 13.30
C SER A 116 -7.67 -0.09 13.67
N TRP A 117 -6.53 -0.31 14.34
CA TRP A 117 -6.01 -1.64 14.69
C TRP A 117 -5.80 -1.79 16.19
N GLN A 118 -5.77 -3.03 16.66
CA GLN A 118 -5.45 -3.39 18.04
C GLN A 118 -4.58 -4.63 18.07
N VAL A 119 -3.77 -4.75 19.12
CA VAL A 119 -2.83 -5.84 19.33
C VAL A 119 -3.17 -6.56 20.63
N PHE A 120 -3.11 -7.89 20.62
CA PHE A 120 -3.27 -8.69 21.83
C PHE A 120 -1.92 -8.82 22.53
N ASP A 121 -1.77 -8.11 23.64
CA ASP A 121 -0.58 -8.12 24.48
C ASP A 121 -0.99 -8.18 25.96
N ASN A 122 -0.18 -8.82 26.80
CA ASN A 122 -0.43 -8.96 28.24
C ASN A 122 -1.86 -9.45 28.59
N SER A 123 -2.39 -10.37 27.79
CA SER A 123 -3.75 -10.94 27.91
C SER A 123 -4.89 -9.95 27.67
N ALA A 124 -4.64 -8.82 27.00
CA ALA A 124 -5.64 -7.82 26.66
C ALA A 124 -5.45 -7.26 25.24
N TRP A 125 -6.55 -6.87 24.61
CA TRP A 125 -6.50 -6.10 23.36
C TRP A 125 -6.24 -4.63 23.67
N THR A 126 -5.22 -4.07 23.03
CA THR A 126 -4.86 -2.64 23.15
C THR A 126 -4.89 -2.00 21.77
N ALA A 127 -5.64 -0.90 21.62
CA ALA A 127 -5.66 -0.14 20.38
C ALA A 127 -4.26 0.42 20.07
N VAL A 128 -3.87 0.33 18.80
CA VAL A 128 -2.60 0.85 18.31
C VAL A 128 -2.85 1.78 17.12
N ASP A 129 -2.26 2.97 17.19
CA ASP A 129 -2.21 3.95 16.11
C ASP A 129 -0.97 3.80 15.23
N THR A 130 -0.04 2.95 15.66
CA THR A 130 1.23 2.67 14.97
C THR A 130 1.09 1.63 13.87
N VAL A 131 0.00 0.86 13.84
CA VAL A 131 -0.33 -0.03 12.72
C VAL A 131 -1.20 0.72 11.72
N SER A 132 -0.76 0.78 10.47
CA SER A 132 -1.54 1.36 9.39
C SER A 132 -1.62 0.41 8.20
N VAL A 133 -2.79 0.38 7.56
CA VAL A 133 -3.00 -0.34 6.30
C VAL A 133 -3.52 0.64 5.27
N GLU A 134 -2.73 0.86 4.23
CA GLU A 134 -3.00 1.85 3.22
C GLU A 134 -3.01 1.25 1.83
N CYS A 135 -3.95 1.71 1.01
CA CYS A 135 -3.99 1.29 -0.36
C CYS A 135 -2.85 1.89 -1.18
N ALA A 136 -2.15 1.05 -1.94
CA ALA A 136 -0.96 1.45 -2.66
C ALA A 136 -1.18 2.56 -3.69
N CYS A 137 -2.31 2.51 -4.39
CA CYS A 137 -2.62 3.48 -5.44
C CYS A 137 -3.08 4.85 -4.92
N ASN A 138 -3.34 5.00 -3.62
CA ASN A 138 -3.78 6.27 -3.04
C ASN A 138 -2.62 7.15 -2.56
N GLN A 139 -1.39 6.66 -2.61
CA GLN A 139 -0.24 7.42 -2.14
C GLN A 139 0.37 8.29 -3.23
N HIS A 140 0.34 9.61 -2.99
CA HIS A 140 1.03 10.59 -3.80
C HIS A 140 2.52 10.23 -3.91
N VAL A 141 3.05 10.25 -5.14
CA VAL A 141 4.49 10.06 -5.39
C VAL A 141 5.08 11.41 -5.68
N CYS A 142 6.00 11.83 -4.82
CA CYS A 142 6.74 13.06 -5.04
C CYS A 142 7.71 12.84 -6.21
N MET A 143 7.74 13.79 -7.15
CA MET A 143 8.66 13.72 -8.29
C MET A 143 10.10 14.02 -7.88
N GLU A 144 10.27 14.70 -6.74
CA GLU A 144 11.54 15.17 -6.23
C GLU A 144 11.50 15.11 -4.70
N VAL A 145 12.56 14.60 -4.09
CA VAL A 145 12.71 14.49 -2.65
C VAL A 145 14.07 15.00 -2.19
N MET A 146 14.12 15.44 -0.93
CA MET A 146 15.33 15.81 -0.22
C MET A 146 15.49 14.95 1.03
N VAL A 147 16.73 14.69 1.41
CA VAL A 147 17.09 13.99 2.64
C VAL A 147 17.62 15.03 3.62
N ASN A 148 16.83 15.33 4.65
CA ASN A 148 17.20 16.26 5.71
C ASN A 148 17.70 15.47 6.92
N SER A 149 19.02 15.47 7.14
CA SER A 149 19.68 14.87 8.30
C SER A 149 20.21 15.97 9.23
N THR A 150 20.15 15.74 10.54
CA THR A 150 20.74 16.64 11.55
C THR A 150 22.19 16.25 11.89
N VAL A 151 22.62 15.05 11.48
CA VAL A 151 24.00 14.58 11.68
C VAL A 151 24.93 15.32 10.72
N LEU A 152 25.78 16.20 11.29
CA LEU A 152 26.82 16.95 10.57
C LEU A 152 27.71 15.99 9.76
N GLY A 153 27.54 16.00 8.44
CA GLY A 153 28.33 15.19 7.49
C GLY A 153 27.53 14.45 6.42
N HIS A 154 26.20 14.37 6.55
CA HIS A 154 25.36 13.57 5.66
C HIS A 154 24.18 14.37 5.07
N THR A 155 24.47 15.60 4.65
CA THR A 155 23.63 16.34 3.71
C THR A 155 24.11 16.01 2.29
N PHE A 156 23.24 15.42 1.49
CA PHE A 156 23.50 15.21 0.06
C PHE A 156 23.33 16.53 -0.67
N LYS A 157 24.21 16.84 -1.63
CA LYS A 157 24.00 18.00 -2.49
C LYS A 157 22.85 17.73 -3.45
N GLY A 158 22.13 18.79 -3.80
CA GLY A 158 21.00 18.73 -4.72
C GLY A 158 19.83 17.91 -4.18
N THR A 159 19.04 17.36 -5.11
CA THR A 159 17.81 16.62 -4.81
C THR A 159 17.81 15.25 -5.48
N PHE A 160 17.03 14.34 -4.91
CA PHE A 160 16.77 13.03 -5.47
C PHE A 160 15.54 13.14 -6.37
N ASN A 161 15.73 12.98 -7.68
CA ASN A 161 14.66 13.07 -8.67
C ASN A 161 14.12 11.67 -8.99
N MET A 162 12.80 11.51 -9.05
CA MET A 162 12.19 10.22 -9.39
C MET A 162 12.64 9.80 -10.78
N SER A 163 13.33 8.66 -10.88
CA SER A 163 13.88 8.14 -12.13
C SER A 163 13.01 7.05 -12.72
N GLU A 164 12.52 6.13 -11.89
CA GLU A 164 11.74 4.99 -12.31
C GLU A 164 10.90 4.43 -11.15
N THR A 165 10.14 3.38 -11.44
CA THR A 165 9.42 2.58 -10.44
C THR A 165 9.93 1.15 -10.52
N ARG A 166 10.28 0.57 -9.37
CA ARG A 166 10.68 -0.83 -9.22
C ARG A 166 9.90 -1.46 -8.08
N ASP A 167 9.30 -2.62 -8.32
CA ASP A 167 8.48 -3.34 -7.34
C ASP A 167 7.39 -2.44 -6.73
N GLU A 168 6.70 -1.68 -7.60
CA GLU A 168 5.64 -0.70 -7.26
C GLU A 168 6.08 0.48 -6.36
N ARG A 169 7.40 0.68 -6.21
CA ARG A 169 8.00 1.74 -5.40
C ARG A 169 8.87 2.67 -6.23
N PRO A 170 8.88 3.98 -5.92
CA PRO A 170 9.71 4.92 -6.64
C PRO A 170 11.19 4.68 -6.33
N VAL A 171 11.99 4.80 -7.37
CA VAL A 171 13.43 4.92 -7.30
C VAL A 171 13.76 6.38 -7.62
N PHE A 172 14.63 6.97 -6.82
CA PHE A 172 15.11 8.32 -7.04
C PHE A 172 16.60 8.34 -7.31
N TRP A 173 17.03 9.22 -8.21
CA TRP A 173 18.42 9.42 -8.59
C TRP A 173 18.88 10.84 -8.22
N ASN A 174 20.02 10.92 -7.55
CA ASN A 174 20.73 12.16 -7.30
C ASN A 174 21.94 12.23 -8.25
N ALA A 175 21.87 13.10 -9.25
CA ALA A 175 22.91 13.24 -10.26
C ALA A 175 24.18 13.91 -9.73
N GLU A 176 24.09 14.73 -8.69
CA GLU A 176 25.25 15.44 -8.12
C GLU A 176 26.12 14.50 -7.29
N GLU A 177 25.48 13.63 -6.51
CA GLU A 177 26.16 12.67 -5.65
C GLU A 177 26.37 11.31 -6.33
N GLN A 178 25.73 11.07 -7.47
CA GLN A 178 25.69 9.79 -8.16
C GLN A 178 25.14 8.65 -7.26
N LEU A 179 24.04 8.94 -6.56
CA LEU A 179 23.41 8.03 -5.60
C LEU A 179 21.93 7.78 -5.93
N TYR A 180 21.47 6.57 -5.65
CA TYR A 180 20.07 6.17 -5.69
C TYR A 180 19.48 6.16 -4.29
N LEU A 181 18.23 6.59 -4.16
CA LEU A 181 17.34 6.30 -3.03
C LEU A 181 16.26 5.33 -3.50
N TYR A 182 16.22 4.14 -2.94
CA TYR A 182 15.36 3.06 -3.42
C TYR A 182 14.98 2.09 -2.30
N PHE A 183 13.97 1.28 -2.56
CA PHE A 183 13.60 0.18 -1.69
C PHE A 183 14.40 -1.07 -2.07
N HIS A 184 15.15 -1.61 -1.11
CA HIS A 184 15.86 -2.87 -1.24
C HIS A 184 14.97 -4.01 -0.73
N SER A 185 14.85 -5.06 -1.54
CA SER A 185 14.06 -6.24 -1.21
C SER A 185 14.79 -7.49 -1.70
N ALA A 186 15.41 -8.22 -0.78
CA ALA A 186 16.15 -9.44 -1.09
C ALA A 186 16.02 -10.47 0.04
N GLY A 187 15.32 -11.59 -0.20
CA GLY A 187 14.99 -12.55 0.85
C GLY A 187 14.19 -11.85 1.95
N ASP A 188 14.61 -12.03 3.21
CA ASP A 188 13.98 -11.42 4.39
C ASP A 188 14.49 -9.98 4.67
N CYS A 189 15.33 -9.43 3.80
CA CYS A 189 15.92 -8.11 3.95
C CYS A 189 15.13 -7.07 3.16
N HIS A 190 14.33 -6.27 3.88
CA HIS A 190 13.48 -5.22 3.32
C HIS A 190 13.74 -3.88 4.00
N PHE A 191 14.17 -2.88 3.25
CA PHE A 191 14.49 -1.55 3.80
C PHE A 191 14.61 -0.49 2.70
N TRP A 192 14.46 0.78 3.07
CA TRP A 192 14.90 1.88 2.21
C TRP A 192 16.41 2.06 2.31
N ALA A 193 17.06 2.32 1.18
CA ALA A 193 18.50 2.44 1.08
C ALA A 193 18.92 3.62 0.22
N ILE A 194 20.09 4.18 0.53
CA ILE A 194 20.83 5.08 -0.34
C ILE A 194 22.16 4.42 -0.72
N SER A 195 22.40 4.20 -2.01
CA SER A 195 23.67 3.64 -2.52
C SER A 195 24.01 4.09 -3.93
N ASP A 196 25.24 3.80 -4.36
CA ASP A 196 25.77 4.10 -5.71
C ASP A 196 25.14 3.29 -6.84
N SER A 197 24.48 2.17 -6.52
CA SER A 197 23.73 1.36 -7.47
C SER A 197 22.52 0.67 -6.81
N LEU A 198 21.53 0.30 -7.62
CA LEU A 198 20.31 -0.42 -7.20
C LEU A 198 20.53 -1.89 -6.82
N THR A 199 21.77 -2.39 -6.98
CA THR A 199 22.17 -3.76 -6.66
C THR A 199 23.34 -3.78 -5.69
N SER A 200 23.68 -2.64 -5.09
CA SER A 200 24.81 -2.53 -4.17
C SER A 200 24.55 -3.34 -2.90
N SER A 201 25.58 -4.07 -2.45
CA SER A 201 25.61 -4.69 -1.12
C SER A 201 26.18 -3.76 -0.06
N GLN A 202 26.56 -2.54 -0.45
CA GLN A 202 27.01 -1.49 0.45
C GLN A 202 26.10 -0.28 0.34
N TRP A 203 25.63 0.19 1.48
CA TRP A 203 24.75 1.36 1.55
C TRP A 203 25.49 2.50 2.24
N VAL A 204 25.20 3.72 1.80
CA VAL A 204 25.60 4.95 2.49
C VAL A 204 24.66 5.18 3.67
N MET A 205 23.38 4.89 3.45
CA MET A 205 22.34 4.93 4.46
C MET A 205 21.31 3.83 4.22
N TYR A 206 20.66 3.39 5.29
CA TYR A 206 19.47 2.55 5.18
C TYR A 206 18.53 2.77 6.35
N SER A 207 17.26 2.44 6.18
CA SER A 207 16.28 2.40 7.26
C SER A 207 15.43 1.15 7.09
N TYR A 208 15.37 0.31 8.14
CA TYR A 208 14.53 -0.89 8.21
C TYR A 208 13.06 -0.49 8.31
N ASP A 209 12.58 0.02 7.19
CA ASP A 209 11.25 0.52 7.00
C ASP A 209 10.81 0.14 5.60
N ILE A 210 9.59 -0.33 5.52
CA ILE A 210 9.00 -0.82 4.28
C ILE A 210 7.89 0.10 3.80
N SER A 211 7.86 1.33 4.29
CA SER A 211 6.87 2.30 3.87
C SER A 211 6.87 2.44 2.36
N PRO A 212 5.73 2.53 1.69
CA PRO A 212 5.63 2.62 0.22
C PRO A 212 6.46 3.70 -0.45
N ARG A 213 6.76 4.75 0.30
CA ARG A 213 7.48 5.94 -0.14
C ARG A 213 8.55 6.26 0.90
N PRO A 214 9.71 6.78 0.49
CA PRO A 214 10.77 7.10 1.43
C PRO A 214 10.35 8.24 2.39
N THR A 215 9.41 9.08 1.98
CA THR A 215 8.86 10.19 2.78
C THR A 215 7.97 9.74 3.93
N ASN A 216 7.55 8.47 3.91
CA ASN A 216 6.69 7.88 4.92
C ASN A 216 7.47 7.05 5.94
N VAL A 217 8.78 6.87 5.73
CA VAL A 217 9.67 6.15 6.65
C VAL A 217 9.54 6.72 8.06
N LYS A 218 9.26 5.84 9.03
CA LYS A 218 9.11 6.14 10.45
C LYS A 218 10.25 5.57 11.28
N ALA A 219 10.90 4.50 10.82
CA ALA A 219 12.08 3.99 11.49
C ALA A 219 13.26 4.95 11.35
N ALA A 220 14.17 4.90 12.31
CA ALA A 220 15.40 5.66 12.26
C ALA A 220 16.26 5.26 11.06
N TRP A 221 17.09 6.19 10.59
CA TRP A 221 18.04 5.92 9.52
C TRP A 221 19.39 5.56 10.10
N ASN A 222 19.96 4.45 9.65
CA ASN A 222 21.34 4.09 9.90
C ASN A 222 22.21 4.77 8.85
N VAL A 223 23.14 5.60 9.30
CA VAL A 223 24.03 6.41 8.48
C VAL A 223 25.47 5.93 8.62
N ARG A 224 26.13 5.66 7.50
CA ARG A 224 27.51 5.16 7.47
C ARG A 224 28.49 6.33 7.69
N THR A 225 29.26 6.26 8.77
CA THR A 225 30.35 7.19 9.10
C THR A 225 31.72 6.52 8.94
N SER A 226 32.80 7.29 9.12
CA SER A 226 34.17 6.74 9.10
C SER A 226 34.45 5.78 10.26
N SER A 227 33.69 5.86 11.34
CA SER A 227 33.85 5.02 12.55
C SER A 227 32.82 3.90 12.68
N GLY A 228 31.86 3.78 11.75
CA GLY A 228 30.82 2.74 11.79
C GLY A 228 29.45 3.26 11.37
N TRP A 229 28.39 2.69 11.94
CA TRP A 229 27.01 3.12 11.71
C TRP A 229 26.52 3.97 12.88
N VAL A 230 25.82 5.04 12.58
CA VAL A 230 25.15 5.91 13.55
C VAL A 230 23.68 5.98 13.20
N GLU A 231 22.82 5.82 14.19
CA GLU A 231 21.37 5.98 14.05
C GLU A 231 21.00 7.46 14.12
N ASP A 232 20.24 7.93 13.14
CA ASP A 232 19.70 9.28 13.05
C ASP A 232 18.16 9.20 13.04
N GLU A 233 17.55 9.45 14.20
CA GLU A 233 16.10 9.44 14.40
C GLU A 233 15.43 10.73 13.85
N ASP A 234 16.20 11.80 13.70
CA ASP A 234 15.69 13.09 13.22
C ASP A 234 15.71 13.18 11.69
N LEU A 235 16.38 12.22 11.03
CA LEU A 235 16.48 12.17 9.59
C LEU A 235 15.12 11.97 8.93
N LYS A 236 14.81 12.82 7.96
CA LYS A 236 13.55 12.74 7.20
C LYS A 236 13.82 12.88 5.71
N VAL A 237 13.13 12.05 4.94
CA VAL A 237 12.97 12.29 3.50
C VAL A 237 11.71 13.13 3.31
N VAL A 238 11.83 14.26 2.62
CA VAL A 238 10.73 15.20 2.42
C VAL A 238 10.51 15.45 0.93
N CYS A 239 9.25 15.67 0.56
CA CYS A 239 8.91 16.08 -0.79
C CYS A 239 9.39 17.51 -1.04
N VAL A 240 9.91 17.75 -2.24
CA VAL A 240 10.19 19.10 -2.72
C VAL A 240 8.95 19.56 -3.47
N ASP A 241 8.06 20.27 -2.79
CA ASP A 241 6.91 20.90 -3.42
C ASP A 241 7.40 22.07 -4.29
N LYS A 242 6.98 22.11 -5.55
CA LYS A 242 7.19 23.24 -6.46
C LYS A 242 5.98 24.15 -6.51
#